data_AF-A0A950IL24-F1
#
_entry.id   AF-A0A950IL24-F1
#
_cell.length_a   1.000
_cell.length_b   1.000
_cell.length_c   1.000
_cell.angle_alpha   90.00
_cell.angle_beta   90.00
_cell.angle_gamma   90.00
#
_symmetry.space_group_name_H-M   'P 1'
#
loop_
_entity.id
_entity.type
_entity.pdbx_description
1 polymer ?
#
loop_
_entity_poly.entity_id
_entity_poly.type
_entity_poly.pdbx_seq_one_letter_code
_entity_poly.pdbx_strand_id
1 'polypeptide(L)' 'MQAGYQCEECEEAIWLATTRAELQWLRNRRHVVREVQRHLSTGLDSWMDEGLAFLERHDGHSVVVVTRGK' A
#
# COMPACT_ATOMS: atom_id res chain seq x y z
N MET A 1 -13.20 9.37 -5.95
CA MET A 1 -13.15 8.33 -4.91
C MET A 1 -11.69 8.10 -4.60
N GLN A 2 -11.29 8.25 -3.34
CA GLN A 2 -9.91 8.02 -2.91
C GLN A 2 -9.78 6.59 -2.42
N ALA A 3 -8.69 5.90 -2.79
CA ALA A 3 -8.41 4.55 -2.37
C ALA A 3 -7.34 4.53 -1.26
N GLY A 4 -7.40 3.54 -0.39
CA GLY A 4 -6.50 3.44 0.75
C GLY A 4 -6.35 2.02 1.28
N TYR A 5 -5.43 1.86 2.23
CA TYR A 5 -5.36 0.68 3.07
C TYR A 5 -5.97 0.99 4.43
N GLN A 6 -6.61 0.00 5.03
CA GLN A 6 -7.06 0.04 6.42
C GLN A 6 -6.61 -1.25 7.11
N CYS A 7 -5.95 -1.11 8.25
CA CYS A 7 -5.67 -2.22 9.15
C CYS A 7 -6.86 -2.37 10.11
N GLU A 8 -7.44 -3.56 10.16
CA GLU A 8 -8.63 -3.81 10.99
C GLU A 8 -8.29 -3.94 12.48
N GLU A 9 -7.06 -4.35 12.82
CA GLU A 9 -6.62 -4.49 14.21
C GLU A 9 -6.12 -3.17 14.82
N CYS A 10 -5.44 -2.33 14.03
CA CYS A 10 -4.91 -1.05 14.52
C CYS A 10 -5.89 0.10 14.37
N GLU A 11 -6.97 -0.09 13.63
CA GLU A 11 -7.89 0.98 13.20
C GLU A 11 -7.19 2.13 12.46
N GLU A 12 -5.99 1.88 11.91
CA GLU A 12 -5.21 2.84 11.12
C GLU A 12 -5.60 2.74 9.65
N ALA A 13 -5.70 3.89 8.98
CA ALA A 13 -5.93 3.96 7.55
C ALA A 13 -5.05 5.02 6.88
N ILE A 14 -4.57 4.69 5.68
CA ILE A 14 -3.86 5.64 4.81
C ILE A 14 -4.58 5.78 3.48
N TRP A 15 -4.55 6.98 2.92
CA TRP A 15 -5.21 7.30 1.65
C TRP A 15 -4.18 7.78 0.65
N LEU A 16 -4.07 7.07 -0.47
CA LEU A 16 -2.97 7.21 -1.40
C LEU A 16 -3.46 7.81 -2.71
N ALA A 17 -2.57 8.56 -3.38
CA ALA A 17 -2.85 9.22 -4.66
C ALA A 17 -2.82 8.23 -5.84
N THR A 18 -3.62 7.18 -5.76
CA THR A 18 -3.63 6.03 -6.66
C THR A 18 -5.02 5.38 -6.68
N THR A 19 -5.21 4.34 -7.49
CA THR A 19 -6.49 3.63 -7.62
C THR A 19 -6.59 2.41 -6.71
N ARG A 20 -7.83 1.94 -6.48
CA ARG A 20 -8.09 0.69 -5.76
C ARG A 20 -7.38 -0.51 -6.43
N ALA A 21 -7.34 -0.53 -7.77
CA ALA A 21 -6.71 -1.61 -8.52
C ALA A 21 -5.19 -1.65 -8.30
N GLU A 22 -4.55 -0.49 -8.29
CA GLU A 22 -3.11 -0.35 -8.03
C GLU A 22 -2.76 -0.76 -6.59
N LEU A 23 -3.55 -0.36 -5.60
CA LEU A 23 -3.37 -0.83 -4.22
C LEU A 23 -3.57 -2.35 -4.10
N GLN A 24 -4.57 -2.90 -4.77
CA GLN A 24 -4.79 -4.35 -4.77
C GLN A 24 -3.59 -5.08 -5.38
N TRP A 25 -3.04 -4.55 -6.48
CA TRP A 25 -1.84 -5.08 -7.13
C TRP A 25 -0.63 -5.00 -6.20
N LEU A 26 -0.38 -3.84 -5.59
CA LEU A 26 0.75 -3.62 -4.69
C LEU A 26 0.71 -4.57 -3.50
N ARG A 27 -0.44 -4.72 -2.83
CA ARG A 27 -0.61 -5.68 -1.73
C ARG A 27 -0.27 -7.11 -2.15
N ASN A 28 -0.78 -7.55 -3.30
CA ASN A 28 -0.57 -8.91 -3.80
C ASN A 28 0.90 -9.14 -4.22
N ARG A 29 1.58 -8.09 -4.67
CA ARG A 29 2.94 -8.15 -5.24
C ARG A 29 4.01 -7.51 -4.37
N ARG A 30 3.72 -7.24 -3.09
CA ARG A 30 4.63 -6.58 -2.14
C ARG A 30 6.05 -7.14 -2.15
N HIS A 31 6.19 -8.47 -2.24
CA HIS A 31 7.50 -9.13 -2.25
C HIS A 31 8.30 -8.82 -3.52
N VAL A 32 7.64 -8.77 -4.68
CA VAL A 32 8.28 -8.41 -5.96
C VAL A 32 8.69 -6.95 -5.92
N VAL A 33 7.80 -6.06 -5.48
CA VAL A 33 8.08 -4.62 -5.45
C VAL A 33 9.23 -4.30 -4.51
N ARG A 34 9.31 -4.94 -3.32
CA ARG A 34 10.48 -4.84 -2.43
C ARG A 34 11.78 -5.27 -3.11
N GLU A 35 11.74 -6.37 -3.86
CA GLU A 35 12.94 -6.84 -4.54
C GLU A 35 13.39 -5.89 -5.65
N VAL A 36 12.44 -5.36 -6.42
CA VAL A 36 12.71 -4.34 -7.43
C VAL A 36 13.28 -3.08 -6.77
N GLN A 37 12.68 -2.59 -5.68
CA GLN A 37 13.12 -1.39 -4.96
C GLN A 37 14.58 -1.46 -4.51
N ARG A 38 15.08 -2.65 -4.12
CA ARG A 38 16.50 -2.86 -3.75
C ARG A 38 17.48 -2.65 -4.91
N HIS A 39 17.02 -2.80 -6.14
CA HIS A 39 17.85 -2.74 -7.35
C HIS A 39 17.65 -1.47 -8.15
N LEU A 40 16.64 -0.65 -7.82
CA LEU A 40 16.44 0.62 -8.48
C LEU A 40 17.47 1.65 -7.99
N SER A 41 18.06 2.37 -8.93
CA SER A 41 18.90 3.55 -8.65
C SER A 41 18.06 4.80 -8.35
N THR A 42 16.78 4.78 -8.71
CA THR A 42 15.77 5.81 -8.41
C THR A 42 14.68 5.21 -7.52
N GLY A 43 14.09 6.00 -6.61
CA GLY A 43 12.97 5.52 -5.79
C GLY A 43 11.74 5.09 -6.62
N LEU A 44 10.76 4.49 -5.96
CA LEU A 44 9.45 4.22 -6.55
C LEU A 44 8.61 5.51 -6.53
N ASP A 45 7.44 5.47 -7.17
CA ASP A 45 6.42 6.50 -6.94
C ASP A 45 6.09 6.58 -5.44
N SER A 46 5.88 7.79 -4.92
CA SER A 46 5.69 8.03 -3.48
C SER A 46 4.54 7.22 -2.87
N TRP A 47 3.45 7.03 -3.62
CA TRP A 47 2.31 6.23 -3.16
C TRP A 47 2.67 4.75 -2.96
N MET A 48 3.61 4.23 -3.75
CA MET A 48 4.12 2.86 -3.59
C MET A 48 4.97 2.74 -2.34
N ASP A 49 5.89 3.69 -2.14
CA ASP A 49 6.76 3.71 -0.95
C ASP A 49 5.93 3.82 0.35
N GLU A 50 4.98 4.76 0.39
CA GLU A 50 4.07 4.91 1.53
C GLU A 50 3.19 3.66 1.75
N GLY A 51 2.67 3.09 0.66
CA GLY A 51 1.87 1.87 0.70
C GLY A 51 2.65 0.65 1.19
N LEU A 52 3.90 0.48 0.76
CA LEU A 52 4.79 -0.59 1.21
C LEU A 52 5.14 -0.42 2.69
N ALA A 53 5.49 0.80 3.10
CA ALA A 53 5.80 1.09 4.49
C ALA A 53 4.62 0.79 5.42
N PHE A 54 3.39 1.11 5.01
CA PHE A 54 2.19 0.74 5.75
C PHE A 54 2.03 -0.79 5.85
N LEU A 55 2.11 -1.50 4.74
CA LEU A 55 2.01 -2.96 4.72
C LEU A 55 3.13 -3.66 5.51
N GLU A 56 4.29 -3.03 5.66
CA GLU A 56 5.40 -3.50 6.49
C GLU A 56 5.12 -3.34 7.98
N ARG A 57 4.67 -2.16 8.40
CA ARG A 57 4.33 -1.90 9.80
C ARG A 57 3.19 -2.78 10.31
N HIS A 58 2.31 -3.20 9.41
CA HIS A 58 1.16 -4.06 9.70
C HIS A 58 1.35 -5.49 9.17
N ASP A 59 2.58 -6.00 9.07
CA ASP A 59 2.79 -7.39 8.70
C ASP A 59 2.22 -8.33 9.78
N GLY A 60 1.41 -9.30 9.35
CA GLY A 60 0.66 -10.19 10.25
C GLY A 60 -0.72 -9.68 10.68
N HIS A 61 -1.11 -8.47 10.28
CA HIS A 61 -2.45 -7.89 10.51
C HIS A 61 -3.36 -8.08 9.29
N SER A 62 -4.68 -8.01 9.48
CA SER A 62 -5.69 -7.93 8.44
C SER A 62 -5.72 -6.52 7.84
N VAL A 63 -5.09 -6.38 6.67
CA VAL A 63 -5.10 -5.13 5.91
C VAL A 63 -6.01 -5.25 4.67
N VAL A 64 -7.06 -4.43 4.64
CA VAL A 64 -8.04 -4.38 3.55
C VAL A 64 -7.85 -3.13 2.68
N VAL A 65 -8.20 -3.25 1.39
CA VAL A 65 -8.26 -2.10 0.50
C VAL A 65 -9.64 -1.46 0.63
N VAL A 66 -9.67 -0.16 0.90
CA VAL A 66 -10.90 0.61 1.11
C VAL A 66 -11.00 1.76 0.10
N THR A 67 -12.21 2.26 -0.10
CA THR A 67 -12.49 3.43 -0.93
C THR A 67 -13.41 4.36 -0.17
N ARG A 68 -13.12 5.66 -0.16
CA ARG A 68 -14.05 6.68 0.30
C ARG A 68 -14.67 7.44 -0.88
N GLY A 69 -15.99 7.67 -0.75
CA GLY A 69 -16.73 8.60 -1.59
C GLY A 69 -16.25 10.04 -1.39
N LYS A 70 -16.73 10.97 -2.22
CA LYS A 70 -16.61 12.39 -1.90
C LYS A 70 -17.48 12.71 -0.69
#